data_AF-A0AAU8M0B1-F1
#
_entry.id   AF-A0AAU8M0B1-F1
#
_cell.length_a   1.000
_cell.length_b   1.000
_cell.length_c   1.000
_cell.angle_alpha   90.00
_cell.angle_beta   90.00
_cell.angle_gamma   90.00
#
_symmetry.space_group_name_H-M   'P 1'
#
loop_
_entity.id
_entity.type
_entity.pdbx_description
1 polymer ?
#
loop_
_entity_poly.entity_id
_entity_poly.type
_entity_poly.pdbx_seq_one_letter_code
_entity_poly.pdbx_strand_id
1 'polypeptide(L)'
;MEEYKSLRQESLTSITTQQSVLRYGLAITGVLIASAIKCWNDIVLCGALTLVFIPIVCYLVLIIWMGEVGRMMRAGQHILMLEKKVNLTFKEQKYPALSWENYLRKHKNGATPQLNWSYLAILGLFLFFAVASIVLGNFLVWASINTQFKTTLNLIEVFVFILTFVILISNGMKFR
;
A
#
# COMPACT_ATOMS: atom_id res chain seq x y z
N MET A 1 15.80 -8.07 26.78
CA MET A 1 16.62 -7.10 26.01
C MET A 1 16.77 -7.54 24.56
N GLU A 2 17.18 -8.78 24.27
CA GLU A 2 17.32 -9.29 22.90
C GLU A 2 16.01 -9.35 22.11
N GLU A 3 14.91 -9.78 22.73
CA GLU A 3 13.58 -9.78 22.08
C GLU A 3 13.14 -8.37 21.64
N TYR A 4 13.38 -7.35 22.48
CA TYR A 4 13.08 -5.96 22.13
C TYR A 4 13.91 -5.49 20.91
N LYS A 5 15.21 -5.81 20.88
CA LYS A 5 16.08 -5.48 19.74
C LYS A 5 15.60 -6.17 18.47
N SER A 6 15.22 -7.44 18.56
CA SER A 6 14.71 -8.22 17.44
C SER A 6 13.42 -7.62 16.85
N LEU A 7 12.43 -7.30 17.69
CA LEU A 7 11.17 -6.68 17.24
C LEU A 7 11.38 -5.27 16.65
N ARG A 8 12.29 -4.49 17.25
CA ARG A 8 12.63 -3.17 16.71
C ARG A 8 13.31 -3.29 15.35
N GLN A 9 14.21 -4.25 15.19
CA GLN A 9 14.85 -4.54 13.91
C GLN A 9 13.82 -4.98 12.86
N GLU A 10 12.85 -5.83 13.22
CA GLU A 10 11.77 -6.25 12.32
C GLU A 10 10.92 -5.04 11.83
N SER A 11 10.60 -4.11 12.73
CA SER A 11 9.88 -2.88 12.37
C SER A 11 10.69 -2.01 11.40
N LEU A 12 11.98 -1.80 11.68
CA LEU A 12 12.87 -1.03 10.81
C LEU A 12 13.03 -1.69 9.43
N THR A 13 13.23 -3.00 9.38
CA THR A 13 13.30 -3.77 8.13
C THR A 13 11.99 -3.62 7.34
N SER A 14 10.83 -3.70 8.00
CA SER A 14 9.54 -3.52 7.34
C SER A 14 9.40 -2.12 6.73
N ILE A 15 9.83 -1.07 7.42
CA ILE A 15 9.83 0.30 6.88
C ILE A 15 10.74 0.41 5.65
N THR A 16 11.94 -0.18 5.69
CA THR A 16 12.84 -0.19 4.53
C THR A 16 12.23 -0.95 3.35
N THR A 17 11.61 -2.10 3.60
CA THR A 17 10.91 -2.88 2.56
C THR A 17 9.75 -2.10 1.96
N GLN A 18 8.94 -1.40 2.76
CA GLN A 18 7.87 -0.52 2.25
C GLN A 18 8.42 0.52 1.26
N GLN A 19 9.51 1.20 1.61
CA GLN A 19 10.13 2.20 0.74
C GLN A 19 10.66 1.60 -0.57
N SER A 20 11.27 0.41 -0.50
CA SER A 20 11.74 -0.32 -1.69
C SER A 20 10.58 -0.72 -2.61
N VAL A 21 9.49 -1.24 -2.05
CA VAL A 21 8.28 -1.62 -2.81
C VAL A 21 7.72 -0.40 -3.55
N LEU A 22 7.63 0.76 -2.90
CA LEU A 22 7.14 1.99 -3.53
C LEU A 22 8.09 2.48 -4.64
N ARG A 23 9.40 2.45 -4.42
CA ARG A 23 10.40 2.87 -5.42
C ARG A 23 10.36 2.00 -6.67
N TYR A 24 10.39 0.68 -6.50
CA TYR A 24 10.33 -0.25 -7.63
C TYR A 24 8.96 -0.22 -8.31
N GLY A 25 7.88 -0.15 -7.51
CA GLY A 25 6.53 -0.01 -8.03
C GLY A 25 6.36 1.23 -8.90
N LEU A 26 6.86 2.37 -8.45
CA LEU A 26 6.82 3.62 -9.21
C LEU A 26 7.68 3.54 -10.47
N ALA A 27 8.90 2.98 -10.39
CA ALA A 27 9.78 2.81 -11.53
C ALA A 27 9.15 1.93 -12.63
N ILE A 28 8.61 0.76 -12.25
CA ILE A 28 7.96 -0.16 -13.20
C ILE A 28 6.73 0.51 -13.81
N THR A 29 5.90 1.17 -12.99
CA THR A 29 4.72 1.88 -13.49
C THR A 29 5.12 2.98 -14.48
N GLY A 30 6.17 3.75 -14.19
CA GLY A 30 6.70 4.77 -15.09
C GLY A 30 7.19 4.19 -16.42
N VAL A 31 7.91 3.06 -16.38
CA VAL A 31 8.35 2.34 -17.60
C VAL A 31 7.17 1.87 -18.43
N LEU A 32 6.13 1.32 -17.80
CA LEU A 32 4.92 0.87 -18.50
C LEU A 32 4.17 2.03 -19.15
N ILE A 33 4.02 3.16 -18.43
CA ILE A 33 3.40 4.38 -18.98
C ILE A 33 4.21 4.90 -20.17
N ALA A 34 5.52 5.02 -20.03
CA ALA A 34 6.39 5.48 -21.12
C ALA A 34 6.32 4.53 -22.34
N SER A 35 6.24 3.23 -22.10
CA SER A 35 6.07 2.21 -23.15
C SER A 35 4.71 2.35 -23.85
N ALA A 36 3.64 2.57 -23.09
CA ALA A 36 2.30 2.80 -23.66
C ALA A 36 2.26 4.05 -24.56
N ILE A 37 2.91 5.14 -24.13
CA ILE A 37 3.05 6.37 -24.93
C ILE A 37 3.86 6.10 -26.21
N LYS A 38 4.97 5.36 -26.11
CA LYS A 38 5.81 5.04 -27.26
C LYS A 38 5.06 4.17 -28.29
N CYS A 39 4.23 3.25 -27.82
CA CYS A 39 3.47 2.32 -28.66
C CYS A 39 2.04 2.81 -28.97
N TRP A 40 1.76 4.12 -28.87
CA TRP A 40 0.41 4.68 -29.03
C TRP A 40 -0.30 4.30 -30.33
N ASN A 41 0.46 4.11 -31.42
CA ASN A 41 -0.09 3.73 -32.72
C ASN A 41 -0.43 2.23 -32.81
N ASP A 42 0.16 1.39 -31.95
CA ASP A 42 -0.19 -0.02 -31.83
C ASP A 42 -1.28 -0.17 -30.76
N ILE A 43 -2.53 -0.13 -31.21
CA ILE A 43 -3.71 -0.12 -30.32
C ILE A 43 -3.77 -1.38 -29.46
N VAL A 44 -3.33 -2.53 -29.98
CA VAL A 44 -3.37 -3.80 -29.23
C VAL A 44 -2.34 -3.76 -28.12
N LEU A 45 -1.10 -3.37 -28.42
CA LEU A 45 -0.04 -3.30 -27.43
C LEU A 45 -0.29 -2.19 -26.40
N CYS A 46 -0.68 -0.99 -26.85
CA CYS A 46 -1.02 0.12 -25.97
C CYS A 46 -2.22 -0.20 -25.07
N GLY A 47 -3.25 -0.84 -25.63
CA GLY A 47 -4.40 -1.35 -24.89
C GLY A 47 -4.01 -2.37 -23.83
N ALA A 48 -3.17 -3.34 -24.16
CA ALA A 48 -2.67 -4.32 -23.19
C ALA A 48 -1.90 -3.66 -22.03
N LEU A 49 -1.02 -2.69 -22.35
CA LEU A 49 -0.26 -1.97 -21.33
C LEU A 49 -1.16 -1.16 -20.40
N THR A 50 -2.13 -0.44 -20.96
CA THR A 50 -3.00 0.48 -20.22
C THR A 50 -4.15 -0.19 -19.47
N LEU A 51 -4.78 -1.21 -20.06
CA LEU A 51 -5.90 -1.93 -19.43
C LEU A 51 -5.43 -3.02 -18.47
N VAL A 52 -4.33 -3.71 -18.79
CA VAL A 52 -3.93 -4.92 -18.06
C VAL A 52 -2.71 -4.66 -17.18
N PHE A 53 -1.56 -4.31 -17.78
CA PHE A 53 -0.29 -4.33 -17.06
C PHE A 53 -0.19 -3.21 -16.01
N ILE A 54 -0.54 -1.97 -16.34
CA ILE A 54 -0.43 -0.85 -15.40
C ILE A 54 -1.34 -1.06 -14.18
N PRO A 55 -2.65 -1.38 -14.31
CA PRO A 55 -3.51 -1.63 -13.16
C PRO A 55 -3.03 -2.80 -12.30
N ILE A 56 -2.63 -3.92 -12.91
CA ILE A 56 -2.11 -5.08 -12.17
C ILE A 56 -0.89 -4.70 -11.34
N VAL A 57 0.08 -3.99 -11.93
CA VAL A 57 1.26 -3.54 -11.19
C VAL A 57 0.88 -2.61 -10.04
N CYS A 58 -0.03 -1.66 -10.26
CA CYS A 58 -0.50 -0.77 -9.20
C CYS A 58 -1.15 -1.54 -8.04
N TYR A 59 -2.01 -2.51 -8.35
CA TYR A 59 -2.65 -3.34 -7.32
C TYR A 59 -1.64 -4.21 -6.57
N LEU A 60 -0.69 -4.83 -7.26
CA LEU A 60 0.36 -5.63 -6.62
C LEU A 60 1.22 -4.80 -5.67
N VAL A 61 1.63 -3.60 -6.09
CA VAL A 61 2.38 -2.67 -5.24
C VAL A 61 1.59 -2.34 -3.98
N LEU A 62 0.30 -2.01 -4.11
CA LEU A 62 -0.56 -1.71 -2.97
C LEU A 62 -0.72 -2.90 -2.02
N ILE A 63 -0.93 -4.11 -2.54
CA ILE A 63 -1.08 -5.33 -1.72
C ILE A 63 0.19 -5.64 -0.95
N ILE A 64 1.36 -5.64 -1.62
CA ILE A 64 2.64 -5.94 -0.98
C ILE A 64 2.95 -4.87 0.07
N TRP A 65 2.80 -3.59 -0.30
CA TRP A 65 3.02 -2.47 0.62
C TRP A 65 2.11 -2.56 1.85
N MET A 66 0.83 -2.90 1.68
CA MET A 66 -0.12 -3.09 2.78
C MET A 66 0.31 -4.23 3.72
N GLY A 67 0.79 -5.35 3.16
CA GLY A 67 1.31 -6.47 3.96
C GLY A 67 2.48 -6.05 4.86
N GLU A 68 3.37 -5.23 4.32
CA GLU A 68 4.52 -4.69 5.05
C GLU A 68 4.13 -3.66 6.12
N VAL A 69 3.10 -2.84 5.86
CA VAL A 69 2.50 -1.98 6.89
C VAL A 69 1.91 -2.82 8.02
N GLY A 70 1.21 -3.91 7.69
CA GLY A 70 0.65 -4.82 8.69
C GLY A 70 1.73 -5.52 9.55
N ARG A 71 2.85 -5.92 8.95
CA ARG A 71 4.00 -6.50 9.68
C ARG A 71 4.61 -5.49 10.65
N MET A 72 4.86 -4.25 10.18
CA MET A 72 5.35 -3.15 11.01
C MET A 72 4.42 -2.86 12.20
N MET A 73 3.11 -2.74 11.95
CA MET A 73 2.12 -2.43 12.99
C MET A 73 2.05 -3.52 14.06
N ARG A 74 2.09 -4.80 13.66
CA ARG A 74 2.11 -5.93 14.58
C ARG A 74 3.35 -5.93 15.48
N ALA A 75 4.54 -5.73 14.90
CA ALA A 75 5.78 -5.62 15.67
C ALA A 75 5.70 -4.46 16.67
N GLY A 76 5.22 -3.29 16.22
CA GLY A 76 5.02 -2.13 17.10
C GLY A 76 4.02 -2.38 18.24
N GLN A 77 2.89 -3.05 17.96
CA GLN A 77 1.93 -3.43 19.00
C GLN A 77 2.56 -4.35 20.05
N HIS A 78 3.39 -5.30 19.64
CA HIS A 78 4.07 -6.18 20.56
C HIS A 78 5.07 -5.43 21.46
N ILE A 79 5.85 -4.51 20.88
CA ILE A 79 6.76 -3.64 21.63
C ILE A 79 6.00 -2.78 22.64
N LEU A 80 4.85 -2.21 22.26
CA LEU A 80 4.00 -1.43 23.17
C LEU A 80 3.52 -2.27 24.36
N MET A 81 3.13 -3.53 24.14
CA MET A 81 2.73 -4.43 25.23
C MET A 81 3.89 -4.76 26.17
N LEU A 82 5.10 -4.98 25.62
CA LEU A 82 6.31 -5.19 26.42
C LEU A 82 6.67 -3.95 27.25
N GLU A 83 6.62 -2.76 26.64
CA GLU A 83 6.84 -1.47 27.31
C GLU A 83 5.88 -1.30 28.50
N LYS A 84 4.59 -1.61 28.30
CA LYS A 84 3.60 -1.60 29.40
C LYS A 84 3.95 -2.57 30.51
N LYS A 85 4.32 -3.82 30.19
CA LYS A 85 4.71 -4.82 31.20
C LYS A 85 5.95 -4.40 32.01
N VAL A 86 6.96 -3.85 31.34
CA VAL A 86 8.18 -3.36 32.01
C VAL A 86 7.84 -2.19 32.93
N ASN A 87 7.11 -1.19 32.45
CA ASN A 87 6.72 -0.05 33.28
C ASN A 87 5.82 -0.43 34.47
N LEU A 88 4.97 -1.45 34.32
CA LEU A 88 4.18 -1.99 35.44
C LEU A 88 5.04 -2.69 36.50
N THR A 89 6.20 -3.21 36.12
CA THR A 89 7.14 -3.88 37.04
C THR A 89 7.96 -2.85 37.83
N PHE A 90 8.30 -1.71 37.22
CA PHE A 90 9.10 -0.63 37.83
C PHE A 90 8.27 0.58 38.28
N LYS A 91 7.03 0.34 38.75
CA LYS A 91 6.04 1.39 39.11
C LYS A 91 6.51 2.45 40.10
N GLU A 92 7.52 2.15 40.92
CA GLU A 92 8.02 3.04 41.96
C GLU A 92 8.91 4.18 41.42
N GLN A 93 9.26 4.15 40.13
CA GLN A 93 10.07 5.21 39.52
C GLN A 93 9.21 6.42 39.14
N LYS A 94 9.71 7.62 39.42
CA LYS A 94 9.09 8.92 39.08
C LYS A 94 8.82 9.08 37.57
N TYR A 95 9.53 8.32 36.73
CA TYR A 95 9.40 8.32 35.27
C TYR A 95 9.28 6.88 34.75
N PRO A 96 8.52 6.64 33.66
CA PRO A 96 8.47 5.33 33.02
C PRO A 96 9.86 4.94 32.50
N ALA A 97 10.27 3.70 32.75
CA ALA A 97 11.56 3.16 32.31
C ALA A 97 11.69 3.12 30.78
N LEU A 98 10.57 2.91 30.08
CA LEU A 98 10.47 2.95 28.62
C LEU A 98 9.23 3.74 28.22
N SER A 99 9.37 4.74 27.35
CA SER A 99 8.23 5.60 26.95
C SER A 99 8.14 5.84 25.45
N TRP A 100 8.97 5.18 24.65
CA TRP A 100 9.15 5.51 23.23
C TRP A 100 7.89 5.22 22.41
N GLU A 101 7.35 4.00 22.49
CA GLU A 101 6.14 3.64 21.73
C GLU A 101 4.91 4.39 22.26
N ASN A 102 4.81 4.57 23.58
CA ASN A 102 3.73 5.38 24.16
C ASN A 102 3.80 6.83 23.71
N TYR A 103 5.00 7.42 23.62
CA TYR A 103 5.19 8.78 23.14
C TYR A 103 4.77 8.94 21.67
N LEU A 104 5.20 8.02 20.79
CA LEU A 104 4.80 8.02 19.38
C LEU A 104 3.28 7.92 19.20
N ARG A 105 2.60 7.15 20.05
CA ARG A 105 1.15 6.95 19.99
C ARG A 105 0.34 7.96 20.82
N LYS A 106 0.99 8.88 21.55
CA LYS A 106 0.32 9.84 22.46
C LYS A 106 -0.51 10.90 21.72
N HIS A 107 -0.39 11.00 20.39
CA HIS A 107 -1.20 11.93 19.60
C HIS A 107 -2.66 11.46 19.50
N LYS A 108 -3.60 12.42 19.48
CA LYS A 108 -5.07 12.24 19.52
C LYS A 108 -5.50 10.96 18.77
N ASN A 109 -6.00 9.97 19.51
CA ASN A 109 -6.56 8.68 19.09
C ASN A 109 -5.60 7.48 18.97
N GLY A 110 -4.37 7.53 19.47
CA GLY A 110 -3.48 6.36 19.44
C GLY A 110 -2.87 6.05 18.06
N ALA A 111 -3.26 6.81 17.04
CA ALA A 111 -2.74 6.76 15.69
C ALA A 111 -1.67 7.85 15.49
N THR A 112 -0.53 7.48 14.94
CA THR A 112 0.49 8.42 14.49
C THR A 112 -0.06 9.23 13.30
N PRO A 113 -0.35 10.53 13.40
CA PRO A 113 -1.03 11.30 12.35
C PRO A 113 -0.25 11.35 11.03
N GLN A 114 1.09 11.24 11.10
CA GLN A 114 1.96 11.15 9.92
C GLN A 114 1.70 9.88 9.10
N LEU A 115 1.32 8.78 9.75
CA LEU A 115 0.96 7.53 9.07
C LEU A 115 -0.32 7.68 8.24
N ASN A 116 -1.32 8.41 8.74
CA ASN A 116 -2.62 8.53 8.05
C ASN A 116 -2.51 9.27 6.72
N TRP A 117 -1.78 10.38 6.67
CA TRP A 117 -1.63 11.17 5.43
C TRP A 117 -0.76 10.46 4.40
N SER A 118 0.38 9.90 4.82
CA SER A 118 1.23 9.13 3.92
C SER A 118 0.52 7.88 3.38
N TYR A 119 -0.27 7.21 4.22
CA TYR A 119 -1.09 6.07 3.82
C TYR A 119 -2.10 6.46 2.74
N LEU A 120 -2.87 7.53 2.97
CA LEU A 120 -3.86 8.02 2.00
C LEU A 120 -3.21 8.50 0.70
N ALA A 121 -2.04 9.15 0.78
CA ALA A 121 -1.31 9.62 -0.39
C ALA A 121 -0.83 8.46 -1.28
N ILE A 122 -0.30 7.40 -0.67
CA ILE A 122 0.17 6.20 -1.41
C ILE A 122 -1.01 5.49 -2.07
N LEU A 123 -2.10 5.27 -1.33
CA LEU A 123 -3.33 4.69 -1.88
C LEU A 123 -3.87 5.53 -3.04
N GLY A 124 -4.01 6.85 -2.81
CA GLY A 124 -4.52 7.78 -3.80
C GLY A 124 -3.69 7.78 -5.08
N LEU A 125 -2.35 7.78 -4.96
CA LEU A 125 -1.45 7.79 -6.11
C LEU A 125 -1.59 6.53 -6.99
N PHE A 126 -1.49 5.34 -6.41
CA PHE A 126 -1.53 4.10 -7.19
C PHE A 126 -2.94 3.76 -7.68
N LEU A 127 -4.00 4.09 -6.92
CA LEU A 127 -5.37 3.98 -7.43
C LEU A 127 -5.63 4.97 -8.56
N PHE A 128 -5.11 6.20 -8.45
CA PHE A 128 -5.20 7.17 -9.54
C PHE A 128 -4.52 6.65 -10.81
N PHE A 129 -3.30 6.10 -10.72
CA PHE A 129 -2.63 5.50 -11.88
C PHE A 129 -3.42 4.33 -12.47
N ALA A 130 -3.95 3.43 -11.64
CA ALA A 130 -4.78 2.32 -12.12
C ALA A 130 -6.02 2.82 -12.87
N VAL A 131 -6.81 3.73 -12.27
CA VAL A 131 -8.04 4.26 -12.85
C VAL A 131 -7.76 5.08 -14.10
N ALA A 132 -6.77 5.99 -14.07
CA ALA A 132 -6.39 6.80 -15.22
C ALA A 132 -5.97 5.91 -16.40
N SER A 133 -5.21 4.85 -16.11
CA SER A 133 -4.78 3.89 -17.12
C SER A 133 -5.95 3.11 -17.74
N ILE A 134 -6.90 2.64 -16.92
CA ILE A 134 -8.12 1.96 -17.39
C ILE A 134 -8.96 2.89 -18.27
N VAL A 135 -9.15 4.15 -17.86
CA VAL A 135 -9.90 5.15 -18.63
C VAL A 135 -9.22 5.42 -19.98
N LEU A 136 -7.90 5.62 -19.99
CA LEU A 136 -7.15 5.84 -21.22
C LEU A 136 -7.18 4.62 -22.15
N GLY A 137 -7.01 3.43 -21.61
CA GLY A 137 -7.06 2.18 -22.38
C GLY A 137 -8.42 1.96 -23.01
N ASN A 138 -9.50 2.20 -22.27
CA ASN A 138 -10.87 2.08 -22.80
C ASN A 138 -11.13 3.10 -23.91
N PHE A 139 -10.66 4.34 -23.75
CA PHE A 139 -10.77 5.38 -24.78
C PHE A 139 -10.07 4.97 -26.09
N LEU A 140 -8.85 4.44 -25.99
CA LEU A 140 -8.06 4.01 -27.15
C LEU A 140 -8.68 2.81 -27.89
N VAL A 141 -9.18 1.85 -27.12
CA VAL A 141 -9.66 0.57 -27.64
C VAL A 141 -11.13 0.64 -28.11
N TRP A 142 -11.84 1.72 -27.81
CA TRP A 142 -13.28 1.89 -28.03
C TRP A 142 -13.75 1.61 -29.46
N ALA A 143 -12.96 1.90 -30.49
CA ALA A 143 -13.34 1.63 -31.88
C ALA A 143 -12.85 0.27 -32.41
N SER A 144 -11.82 -0.32 -31.79
CA SER A 144 -11.01 -1.35 -32.46
C SER A 144 -11.30 -2.79 -32.03
N ILE A 145 -11.79 -3.02 -30.81
CA ILE A 145 -12.03 -4.37 -30.28
C ILE A 145 -13.52 -4.77 -30.33
N ASN A 146 -13.82 -6.07 -30.38
CA ASN A 146 -15.17 -6.59 -30.28
C ASN A 146 -15.87 -6.13 -28.98
N THR A 147 -17.11 -5.65 -29.11
CA THR A 147 -17.96 -5.19 -28.00
C THR A 147 -18.06 -6.21 -26.86
N GLN A 148 -18.19 -7.50 -27.16
CA GLN A 148 -18.28 -8.55 -26.13
C GLN A 148 -17.00 -8.71 -25.31
N PHE A 149 -15.84 -8.56 -25.95
CA PHE A 149 -14.55 -8.65 -25.26
C PHE A 149 -14.34 -7.43 -24.36
N LYS A 150 -14.69 -6.23 -24.85
CA LYS A 150 -14.62 -4.99 -24.07
C LYS A 150 -15.46 -5.04 -22.80
N THR A 151 -16.71 -5.50 -22.89
CA THR A 151 -17.60 -5.57 -21.73
C THR A 151 -17.09 -6.58 -20.70
N THR A 152 -16.64 -7.75 -21.15
CA THR A 152 -16.08 -8.79 -20.27
C THR A 152 -14.84 -8.29 -19.52
N LEU A 153 -13.92 -7.64 -20.24
CA LEU A 153 -12.69 -7.10 -19.65
C LEU A 153 -12.99 -6.00 -18.62
N ASN A 154 -13.89 -5.06 -18.93
CA ASN A 154 -14.31 -4.02 -17.98
C ASN A 154 -14.98 -4.60 -16.72
N LEU A 155 -15.81 -5.64 -16.86
CA LEU A 155 -16.42 -6.30 -15.71
C LEU A 155 -15.36 -6.94 -14.79
N ILE A 156 -14.34 -7.57 -15.37
CA ILE A 156 -13.21 -8.13 -14.63
C ILE A 156 -12.43 -7.02 -13.93
N GLU A 157 -12.12 -5.92 -14.62
CA GLU A 157 -11.41 -4.78 -14.04
C GLU A 157 -12.17 -4.16 -12.87
N VAL A 158 -13.48 -3.92 -13.01
CA VAL A 158 -14.32 -3.40 -11.93
C VAL A 158 -14.36 -4.39 -10.76
N PHE A 159 -14.50 -5.69 -11.03
CA PHE A 159 -14.47 -6.71 -10.00
C PHE A 159 -13.14 -6.72 -9.23
N VAL A 160 -12.01 -6.69 -9.93
CA VAL A 160 -10.67 -6.64 -9.33
C VAL A 160 -10.46 -5.34 -8.55
N PHE A 161 -10.92 -4.20 -9.08
CA PHE A 161 -10.88 -2.93 -8.38
C PHE A 161 -11.69 -2.96 -7.08
N ILE A 162 -12.92 -3.48 -7.10
CA ILE A 162 -13.74 -3.61 -5.90
C ILE A 162 -13.09 -4.56 -4.90
N LEU A 163 -12.59 -5.71 -5.36
CA LEU A 163 -11.93 -6.70 -4.51
C LEU A 163 -10.69 -6.09 -3.83
N THR A 164 -9.83 -5.43 -4.59
CA THR A 164 -8.62 -4.78 -4.05
C THR A 164 -9.00 -3.66 -3.08
N PHE A 165 -9.98 -2.82 -3.42
CA PHE A 165 -10.48 -1.77 -2.53
C PHE A 165 -11.03 -2.33 -1.22
N VAL A 166 -11.81 -3.41 -1.26
CA VAL A 166 -12.33 -4.11 -0.07
C VAL A 166 -11.18 -4.68 0.77
N ILE A 167 -10.19 -5.32 0.15
CA ILE A 167 -9.00 -5.84 0.86
C ILE A 167 -8.24 -4.71 1.55
N LEU A 168 -8.03 -3.59 0.86
CA LEU A 168 -7.31 -2.43 1.40
C LEU A 168 -8.06 -1.78 2.56
N ILE A 169 -9.39 -1.63 2.46
CA ILE A 169 -10.21 -1.10 3.56
C ILE A 169 -10.27 -2.08 4.72
N SER A 170 -10.55 -3.36 4.47
CA SER A 170 -10.65 -4.37 5.53
C SER A 170 -9.35 -4.48 6.32
N ASN A 171 -8.21 -4.46 5.64
CA ASN A 171 -6.91 -4.46 6.30
C ASN A 171 -6.62 -3.12 6.98
N GLY A 172 -6.88 -1.98 6.33
CA GLY A 172 -6.70 -0.65 6.93
C GLY A 172 -7.52 -0.44 8.21
N MET A 173 -8.75 -0.95 8.27
CA MET A 173 -9.60 -0.87 9.46
C MET A 173 -9.08 -1.70 10.64
N LYS A 174 -8.37 -2.82 10.39
CA LYS A 174 -7.78 -3.64 11.46
C LYS A 174 -6.61 -2.95 12.18
N PHE A 175 -6.06 -1.88 11.59
CA PHE A 175 -4.89 -1.18 12.12
C PHE A 175 -5.22 0.18 12.78
N ARG A 176 -6.49 0.59 12.79
CA ARG A 176 -7.00 1.69 13.63
C ARG A 176 -7.35 1.18 15.03
#